data_AF-A0A1I3HW49-F1
#
_entry.id   AF-A0A1I3HW49-F1
#
_cell.length_a   1.000
_cell.length_b   1.000
_cell.length_c   1.000
_cell.angle_alpha   90.00
_cell.angle_beta   90.00
_cell.angle_gamma   90.00
#
_symmetry.space_group_name_H-M   'P 1'
#
loop_
_entity.id
_entity.type
_entity.pdbx_description
1 polymer ?
#
loop_
_entity_poly.entity_id
_entity_poly.type
_entity_poly.pdbx_seq_one_letter_code
_entity_poly.pdbx_strand_id
1 'polypeptide(L)'
;MITVLRLTYRFHETDFMSADTTEPKPQFALGERQRRWAVELLELPEATPAAAARAIELADFGFYGNETLAVRFVSTGENDSFSRNEQALLTAQDEQDLRAEINKFTERFFAMDTAERRQAHAELLRRTHGYPALQAHLKRLAAGLSLTAASFPAAGEDERQLVKFAMRSFVCWPAEAARMRQAFSRSLNEDRHWNNVARRLSERVPQFAALIPELLPVIEWDVWDAVRKSAANNPSFRPSQFFELPPWWGVLIAVGAVAFAFLISAEPDPGFWIQGRFSQRKSPTGYSIEDFTTEYDREQIRKLNTPGSPEGEALRKIIHGTQTIPAEKNAKESKANRSRIPAKPTPLRSLD
;
A
#
# COMPACT_ATOMS: atom_id res chain seq x y z
N MET A 1 60.17 -22.38 -11.08
CA MET A 1 60.02 -21.62 -12.34
C MET A 1 58.54 -21.35 -12.53
N ILE A 2 58.07 -20.15 -12.21
CA ILE A 2 56.66 -19.74 -12.36
C ILE A 2 56.68 -18.43 -13.17
N THR A 3 56.13 -18.49 -14.38
CA THR A 3 56.03 -17.36 -15.30
C THR A 3 54.81 -16.54 -14.94
N VAL A 4 55.03 -15.32 -14.44
CA VAL A 4 53.96 -14.34 -14.15
C VAL A 4 53.70 -13.52 -15.41
N LEU A 5 52.57 -13.75 -16.07
CA LEU A 5 52.08 -12.96 -17.20
C LEU A 5 51.44 -11.66 -16.68
N ARG A 6 52.13 -10.54 -16.92
CA ARG A 6 51.62 -9.18 -16.67
C ARG A 6 50.74 -8.76 -17.84
N LEU A 7 49.42 -8.83 -17.68
CA LEU A 7 48.44 -8.24 -18.60
C LEU A 7 48.29 -6.75 -18.29
N THR A 8 48.97 -5.90 -19.06
CA THR A 8 48.72 -4.45 -19.08
C THR A 8 47.49 -4.16 -19.93
N TYR A 9 46.36 -3.89 -19.29
CA TYR A 9 45.16 -3.39 -19.96
C TYR A 9 45.35 -1.89 -20.23
N ARG A 10 45.57 -1.54 -21.50
CA ARG A 10 45.63 -0.14 -21.96
C ARG A 10 44.18 0.33 -22.17
N PHE A 11 43.67 1.13 -21.25
CA PHE A 11 42.42 1.87 -21.47
C PHE A 11 42.68 2.89 -22.58
N HIS A 12 42.02 2.72 -23.72
CA HIS A 12 41.90 3.78 -24.72
C HIS A 12 40.91 4.82 -24.16
N GLU A 13 41.42 5.98 -23.77
CA GLU A 13 40.63 7.22 -23.69
C GLU A 13 40.10 7.51 -25.09
N THR A 14 38.89 7.02 -25.38
CA THR A 14 38.08 7.61 -26.44
C THR A 14 37.58 8.95 -25.90
N ASP A 15 38.08 10.03 -26.50
CA ASP A 15 37.50 11.37 -26.41
C ASP A 15 36.00 11.29 -26.73
N PHE A 16 35.18 11.08 -25.70
CA PHE A 16 33.76 11.36 -25.75
C PHE A 16 33.65 12.88 -25.79
N MET A 17 33.61 13.43 -27.01
CA MET A 17 33.06 14.76 -27.22
C MET A 17 31.64 14.72 -26.68
N SER A 18 31.47 15.17 -25.44
CA SER A 18 30.20 15.41 -24.80
C SER A 18 29.43 16.38 -25.69
N ALA A 19 28.60 15.83 -26.58
CA ALA A 19 27.59 16.61 -27.25
C ALA A 19 26.83 17.32 -26.14
N ASP A 20 26.86 18.65 -26.18
CA ASP A 20 26.14 19.53 -25.28
C ASP A 20 24.65 19.38 -25.59
N THR A 21 24.10 18.21 -25.29
CA THR A 21 22.68 17.95 -25.26
C THR A 21 22.15 18.72 -24.06
N THR A 22 21.85 19.99 -24.34
CA THR A 22 21.01 20.89 -23.57
C THR A 22 19.58 20.34 -23.54
N GLU A 23 19.41 19.09 -23.12
CA GLU A 23 18.10 18.59 -22.78
C GLU A 23 17.58 19.45 -21.63
N PRO A 24 16.41 20.08 -21.79
CA PRO A 24 15.83 20.90 -20.74
C PRO A 24 15.67 20.02 -19.50
N LYS A 25 16.42 20.33 -18.44
CA LYS A 25 16.31 19.62 -17.17
C LYS A 25 14.83 19.71 -16.75
N PRO A 26 14.15 18.57 -16.51
CA PRO A 26 12.76 18.60 -16.08
C PRO A 26 12.67 19.42 -14.81
N GLN A 27 11.96 20.55 -14.89
CA GLN A 27 11.73 21.42 -13.75
C GLN A 27 10.64 20.76 -12.89
N PHE A 28 11.03 20.27 -11.72
CA PHE A 28 10.07 19.81 -10.72
C PHE A 28 9.47 21.04 -10.05
N ALA A 29 8.24 21.40 -10.43
CA ALA A 29 7.52 22.50 -9.80
C ALA A 29 7.05 22.07 -8.41
N LEU A 30 7.41 22.83 -7.38
CA LEU A 30 6.94 22.60 -6.03
C LEU A 30 5.45 22.90 -5.93
N GLY A 31 4.68 21.88 -5.55
CA GLY A 31 3.28 22.05 -5.21
C GLY A 31 3.10 22.67 -3.83
N GLU A 32 1.91 23.21 -3.60
CA GLU A 32 1.46 23.74 -2.31
C GLU A 32 1.53 22.70 -1.19
N ARG A 33 1.36 21.41 -1.53
CA ARG A 33 1.42 20.31 -0.56
C ARG A 33 2.81 20.13 0.03
N GLN A 34 3.86 20.17 -0.80
CA GLN A 34 5.24 20.03 -0.35
C GLN A 34 5.66 21.23 0.52
N ARG A 35 5.17 22.44 0.19
CA ARG A 35 5.38 23.62 1.04
C ARG A 35 4.72 23.46 2.41
N ARG A 36 3.46 23.00 2.43
CA ARG A 36 2.74 22.75 3.69
C ARG A 36 3.42 21.69 4.55
N TRP A 37 3.85 20.59 3.93
CA TRP A 37 4.63 19.54 4.61
C TRP A 37 5.90 20.11 5.23
N ALA A 38 6.65 20.93 4.49
CA ALA A 38 7.87 21.54 4.99
C ALA A 38 7.61 22.49 6.17
N VAL A 39 6.53 23.28 6.12
CA VAL A 39 6.10 24.16 7.21
C VAL A 39 5.70 23.35 8.45
N GLU A 40 4.93 22.27 8.28
CA GLU A 40 4.50 21.41 9.38
C GLU A 40 5.69 20.69 10.02
N LEU A 41 6.62 20.16 9.22
CA LEU A 41 7.81 19.45 9.71
C LEU A 41 8.74 20.38 10.51
N LEU A 42 8.87 21.63 10.07
CA LEU A 42 9.72 22.63 10.73
C LEU A 42 8.98 23.43 11.81
N GLU A 43 7.72 23.09 12.09
CA GLU A 43 6.84 23.79 13.03
C GLU A 43 6.77 25.32 12.76
N LEU A 44 6.81 25.70 11.48
CA LEU A 44 6.79 27.09 11.05
C LEU A 44 5.36 27.66 11.02
N PRO A 45 5.18 28.95 11.29
CA PRO A 45 3.88 29.60 11.10
C PRO A 45 3.55 29.83 9.61
N GLU A 46 4.55 29.95 8.75
CA GLU A 46 4.40 30.23 7.32
C GLU A 46 5.60 29.73 6.49
N ALA A 47 5.37 29.45 5.21
CA ALA A 47 6.38 29.00 4.25
C ALA A 47 7.20 30.20 3.70
N THR A 48 7.85 30.98 4.56
CA THR A 48 8.70 32.10 4.12
C THR A 48 10.18 31.81 4.33
N PRO A 49 11.07 32.25 3.42
CA PRO A 49 12.52 32.07 3.58
C PRO A 49 13.03 32.64 4.91
N ALA A 50 12.44 33.73 5.39
CA ALA A 50 12.76 34.35 6.68
C ALA A 50 12.36 33.46 7.88
N ALA A 51 11.20 32.79 7.80
CA ALA A 51 10.76 31.85 8.83
C ALA A 51 11.68 30.61 8.86
N ALA A 52 12.06 30.07 7.70
CA ALA A 52 13.03 28.98 7.63
C ALA A 52 14.40 29.36 8.19
N ALA A 53 14.94 30.54 7.85
CA ALA A 53 16.20 31.02 8.40
C ALA A 53 16.17 31.08 9.93
N ARG A 54 15.07 31.59 10.51
CA ARG A 54 14.88 31.60 11.97
C ARG A 54 14.79 30.20 12.58
N ALA A 55 14.09 29.28 11.94
CA ALA A 55 14.01 27.90 12.43
C ALA A 55 15.39 27.22 12.42
N ILE A 56 16.19 27.45 11.38
CA ILE A 56 17.59 26.97 11.32
C ILE A 56 18.42 27.52 12.48
N GLU A 57 18.27 28.80 12.83
CA GLU A 57 19.01 29.43 13.93
C GLU A 57 18.59 28.90 15.31
N LEU A 58 17.30 28.60 15.49
CA LEU A 58 16.73 28.23 16.78
C LEU A 58 16.78 26.72 17.06
N ALA A 59 16.79 25.90 16.03
CA ALA A 59 16.74 24.46 16.18
C ALA A 59 18.14 23.84 16.15
N ASP A 60 18.39 22.96 17.10
CA ASP A 60 19.55 22.06 17.09
C ASP A 60 19.29 20.90 16.12
N PHE A 61 19.07 21.23 14.84
CA PHE A 61 18.85 20.22 13.82
C PHE A 61 20.15 19.46 13.60
N GLY A 62 20.15 18.17 13.93
CA GLY A 62 21.05 17.25 13.25
C GLY A 62 20.62 17.23 11.78
N PHE A 63 21.31 17.98 10.90
CA PHE A 63 21.00 18.14 9.47
C PHE A 63 21.14 16.82 8.68
N TYR A 64 20.33 15.82 9.01
CA TYR A 64 20.32 14.51 8.39
C TYR A 64 18.88 14.15 8.02
N GLY A 65 18.58 14.14 6.71
CA GLY A 65 17.30 13.64 6.20
C GLY A 65 16.29 14.72 5.84
N ASN A 66 15.08 14.61 6.39
CA ASN A 66 13.89 15.30 5.90
C ASN A 66 13.85 16.79 6.26
N GLU A 67 14.48 17.19 7.36
CA GLU A 67 14.54 18.56 7.85
C GLU A 67 15.38 19.44 6.93
N THR A 68 16.50 18.93 6.40
CA THR A 68 17.32 19.64 5.42
C THR A 68 16.55 19.89 4.13
N LEU A 69 15.77 18.89 3.70
CA LEU A 69 14.87 19.02 2.56
C LEU A 69 13.77 20.05 2.81
N ALA A 70 13.09 19.97 3.96
CA ALA A 70 12.06 20.93 4.34
C ALA A 70 12.59 22.36 4.40
N VAL A 71 13.74 22.57 5.03
CA VAL A 71 14.42 23.87 5.06
C VAL A 71 14.68 24.35 3.64
N ARG A 72 15.24 23.48 2.80
CA ARG A 72 15.49 23.79 1.40
C ARG A 72 14.19 24.23 0.71
N PHE A 73 13.08 23.51 0.83
CA PHE A 73 11.81 23.90 0.19
C PHE A 73 11.29 25.27 0.62
N VAL A 74 11.41 25.61 1.89
CA VAL A 74 10.93 26.91 2.39
C VAL A 74 11.89 28.04 2.00
N SER A 75 13.18 27.75 1.87
CA SER A 75 14.21 28.71 1.48
C SER A 75 14.34 28.91 -0.04
N THR A 76 14.05 27.90 -0.85
CA THR A 76 14.16 27.95 -2.32
C THR A 76 12.96 28.65 -2.96
N GLY A 77 13.22 29.55 -3.90
CA GLY A 77 12.18 30.16 -4.74
C GLY A 77 11.59 29.16 -5.74
N GLU A 78 10.50 29.54 -6.42
CA GLU A 78 9.78 28.69 -7.39
C GLU A 78 10.64 28.14 -8.54
N ASN A 79 11.79 28.75 -8.81
CA ASN A 79 12.65 28.44 -9.94
C ASN A 79 13.81 27.48 -9.60
N ASP A 80 13.89 26.99 -8.36
CA ASP A 80 15.03 26.18 -7.95
C ASP A 80 14.89 24.71 -8.38
N SER A 81 15.98 24.14 -8.87
CA SER A 81 16.00 22.76 -9.35
C SER A 81 16.36 21.78 -8.24
N PHE A 82 15.55 20.74 -8.04
CA PHE A 82 15.83 19.64 -7.12
C PHE A 82 16.65 18.56 -7.80
N SER A 83 17.59 17.97 -7.06
CA SER A 83 18.31 16.79 -7.54
C SER A 83 17.36 15.59 -7.66
N ARG A 84 17.73 14.59 -8.46
CA ARG A 84 16.93 13.37 -8.63
C ARG A 84 16.64 12.64 -7.31
N ASN A 85 17.60 12.63 -6.39
CA ASN A 85 17.42 11.99 -5.08
C ASN A 85 16.37 12.72 -4.23
N GLU A 86 16.37 14.04 -4.25
CA GLU A 86 15.38 14.87 -3.54
C GLU A 86 13.99 14.70 -4.13
N GLN A 87 13.89 14.65 -5.46
CA GLN A 87 12.62 14.36 -6.15
C GLN A 87 12.09 12.96 -5.79
N ALA A 88 12.96 11.96 -5.67
CA ALA A 88 12.57 10.61 -5.27
C ALA A 88 12.06 10.58 -3.82
N LEU A 89 12.73 11.28 -2.90
CA LEU A 89 12.30 11.41 -1.50
C LEU A 89 10.95 12.12 -1.38
N LEU A 90 10.76 13.20 -2.12
CA LEU A 90 9.47 13.90 -2.20
C LEU A 90 8.34 13.01 -2.70
N THR A 91 8.61 12.29 -3.80
CA THR A 91 7.63 11.36 -4.39
C THR A 91 7.26 10.26 -3.40
N ALA A 92 8.24 9.74 -2.65
CA ALA A 92 8.00 8.74 -1.61
C ALA A 92 7.16 9.29 -0.45
N GLN A 93 7.43 10.53 0.00
CA GLN A 93 6.64 11.18 1.03
C GLN A 93 5.21 11.44 0.56
N ASP A 94 5.04 11.95 -0.66
CA ASP A 94 3.71 12.19 -1.24
C ASP A 94 2.89 10.89 -1.36
N GLU A 95 3.55 9.79 -1.76
CA GLU A 95 2.93 8.45 -1.78
C GLU A 95 2.52 8.01 -0.37
N GLN A 96 3.38 8.21 0.63
CA GLN A 96 3.11 7.84 2.02
C GLN A 96 1.90 8.60 2.58
N ASP A 97 1.80 9.90 2.30
CA ASP A 97 0.67 10.72 2.73
C ASP A 97 -0.63 10.28 2.06
N LEU A 98 -0.60 10.02 0.74
CA LEU A 98 -1.75 9.47 0.02
C LEU A 98 -2.16 8.09 0.56
N ARG A 99 -1.19 7.26 0.93
CA ARG A 99 -1.44 5.97 1.57
C ARG A 99 -2.14 6.15 2.92
N ALA A 100 -1.72 7.11 3.73
CA ALA A 100 -2.38 7.42 5.00
C ALA A 100 -3.82 7.94 4.81
N GLU A 101 -4.06 8.75 3.78
CA GLU A 101 -5.41 9.21 3.42
C GLU A 101 -6.30 8.06 2.94
N ILE A 102 -5.78 7.15 2.12
CA ILE A 102 -6.48 5.93 1.72
C ILE A 102 -6.81 5.08 2.95
N ASN A 103 -5.90 4.94 3.91
CA ASN A 103 -6.18 4.20 5.15
C ASN A 103 -7.36 4.81 5.91
N LYS A 104 -7.37 6.14 6.13
CA LYS A 104 -8.49 6.85 6.77
C LYS A 104 -9.80 6.65 6.01
N PHE A 105 -9.75 6.67 4.66
CA PHE A 105 -10.89 6.38 3.81
C PHE A 105 -11.39 4.92 3.98
N THR A 106 -10.48 3.95 4.01
CA THR A 106 -10.81 2.52 4.18
C THR A 106 -11.41 2.20 5.55
N GLU A 107 -10.94 2.85 6.62
CA GLU A 107 -11.47 2.70 7.98
C GLU A 107 -12.95 3.10 8.08
N ARG A 108 -13.33 4.15 7.34
CA ARG A 108 -14.70 4.68 7.31
C ARG A 108 -15.52 4.15 6.14
N PHE A 109 -14.95 3.31 5.28
CA PHE A 109 -15.52 2.97 3.97
C PHE A 109 -16.99 2.58 4.07
N PHE A 110 -17.31 1.54 4.86
CA PHE A 110 -18.69 1.06 5.01
C PHE A 110 -19.56 1.87 5.97
N ALA A 111 -18.98 2.82 6.71
CA ALA A 111 -19.71 3.72 7.60
C ALA A 111 -20.19 5.00 6.88
N MET A 112 -19.53 5.38 5.77
CA MET A 112 -19.96 6.50 4.94
C MET A 112 -21.17 6.15 4.08
N ASP A 113 -22.00 7.16 3.81
CA ASP A 113 -23.07 7.11 2.83
C ASP A 113 -22.51 6.81 1.43
N THR A 114 -23.30 6.10 0.61
CA THR A 114 -22.88 5.69 -0.75
C THR A 114 -22.45 6.87 -1.62
N ALA A 115 -23.13 8.02 -1.52
CA ALA A 115 -22.79 9.22 -2.29
C ALA A 115 -21.44 9.82 -1.86
N GLU A 116 -21.26 10.04 -0.55
CA GLU A 116 -20.00 10.54 0.03
C GLU A 116 -18.83 9.62 -0.32
N ARG A 117 -19.02 8.31 -0.16
CA ARG A 117 -17.99 7.30 -0.47
C ARG A 117 -17.54 7.34 -1.93
N ARG A 118 -18.48 7.45 -2.88
CA ARG A 118 -18.17 7.57 -4.31
C ARG A 118 -17.39 8.84 -4.61
N GLN A 119 -17.79 9.97 -4.02
CA GLN A 119 -17.09 11.24 -4.20
C GLN A 119 -15.66 11.19 -3.65
N ALA A 120 -15.49 10.71 -2.42
CA ALA A 120 -14.18 10.56 -1.80
C ALA A 120 -13.27 9.60 -2.59
N HIS A 121 -13.83 8.49 -3.08
CA HIS A 121 -13.12 7.54 -3.93
C HIS A 121 -12.64 8.16 -5.26
N ALA A 122 -13.51 8.89 -5.96
CA ALA A 122 -13.17 9.55 -7.21
C ALA A 122 -12.06 10.60 -7.02
N GLU A 123 -12.12 11.35 -5.93
CA GLU A 123 -11.10 12.34 -5.59
C GLU A 123 -9.75 11.69 -5.27
N LEU A 124 -9.74 10.60 -4.49
CA LEU A 124 -8.52 9.84 -4.23
C LEU A 124 -7.94 9.22 -5.50
N LEU A 125 -8.78 8.72 -6.42
CA LEU A 125 -8.32 8.20 -7.72
C LEU A 125 -7.62 9.26 -8.57
N ARG A 126 -8.18 10.49 -8.61
CA ARG A 126 -7.59 11.63 -9.32
C ARG A 126 -6.22 11.98 -8.74
N ARG A 127 -6.12 12.08 -7.41
CA ARG A 127 -4.89 12.46 -6.71
C ARG A 127 -3.81 11.39 -6.77
N THR A 128 -4.19 10.11 -6.89
CA THR A 128 -3.25 8.99 -6.97
C THR A 128 -2.81 8.66 -8.40
N HIS A 129 -3.08 9.52 -9.39
CA HIS A 129 -2.75 9.26 -10.80
C HIS A 129 -1.28 8.89 -11.06
N GLY A 130 -0.34 9.50 -10.34
CA GLY A 130 1.09 9.20 -10.44
C GLY A 130 1.55 7.92 -9.72
N TYR A 131 0.66 7.21 -9.01
CA TYR A 131 1.01 6.11 -8.10
C TYR A 131 0.24 4.82 -8.46
N PRO A 132 0.75 3.99 -9.39
CA PRO A 132 0.02 2.84 -9.92
C PRO A 132 -0.45 1.83 -8.86
N ALA A 133 0.34 1.59 -7.81
CA ALA A 133 -0.02 0.68 -6.73
C ALA A 133 -1.23 1.19 -5.92
N LEU A 134 -1.27 2.49 -5.61
CA LEU A 134 -2.38 3.12 -4.91
C LEU A 134 -3.66 3.11 -5.77
N GLN A 135 -3.52 3.41 -7.07
CA GLN A 135 -4.63 3.31 -8.02
C GLN A 135 -5.21 1.90 -8.10
N ALA A 136 -4.35 0.87 -8.21
CA ALA A 136 -4.79 -0.51 -8.30
C ALA A 136 -5.62 -0.90 -7.06
N HIS A 137 -5.17 -0.48 -5.87
CA HIS A 137 -5.91 -0.68 -4.64
C HIS A 137 -7.27 0.03 -4.67
N LEU A 138 -7.33 1.32 -5.02
CA LEU A 138 -8.59 2.07 -5.11
C LEU A 138 -9.54 1.47 -6.16
N LYS A 139 -9.05 1.10 -7.34
CA LYS A 139 -9.85 0.46 -8.40
C LYS A 139 -10.50 -0.83 -7.91
N ARG A 140 -9.79 -1.64 -7.10
CA ARG A 140 -10.37 -2.83 -6.48
C ARG A 140 -11.54 -2.50 -5.53
N LEU A 141 -11.45 -1.39 -4.79
CA LEU A 141 -12.53 -0.94 -3.90
C LEU A 141 -13.79 -0.49 -4.65
N ALA A 142 -13.72 -0.24 -5.95
CA ALA A 142 -14.86 0.22 -6.75
C ALA A 142 -16.07 -0.73 -6.67
N ALA A 143 -15.83 -2.04 -6.59
CA ALA A 143 -16.88 -3.06 -6.44
C ALA A 143 -17.68 -2.91 -5.14
N GLY A 144 -17.11 -2.29 -4.10
CA GLY A 144 -17.74 -2.06 -2.81
C GLY A 144 -18.44 -0.71 -2.67
N LEU A 145 -18.40 0.16 -3.68
CA LEU A 145 -18.89 1.54 -3.54
C LEU A 145 -20.41 1.62 -3.37
N SER A 146 -21.16 0.71 -3.98
CA SER A 146 -22.64 0.65 -3.88
C SER A 146 -23.15 -0.18 -2.70
N LEU A 147 -22.27 -0.88 -1.99
CA LEU A 147 -22.66 -1.83 -0.96
C LEU A 147 -22.84 -1.11 0.39
N THR A 148 -23.98 -1.31 1.04
CA THR A 148 -24.21 -0.77 2.39
C THR A 148 -24.16 -1.88 3.43
N ALA A 149 -23.81 -1.57 4.67
CA ALA A 149 -23.86 -2.58 5.75
C ALA A 149 -25.26 -3.21 5.89
N ALA A 150 -26.32 -2.41 5.65
CA ALA A 150 -27.71 -2.86 5.62
C ALA A 150 -28.02 -3.83 4.47
N SER A 151 -27.21 -3.84 3.39
CA SER A 151 -27.35 -4.78 2.27
C SER A 151 -26.99 -6.22 2.63
N PHE A 152 -26.44 -6.45 3.82
CA PHE A 152 -26.04 -7.77 4.31
C PHE A 152 -26.92 -8.20 5.48
N PRO A 153 -28.20 -8.55 5.26
CA PRO A 153 -29.03 -9.12 6.31
C PRO A 153 -28.35 -10.41 6.76
N ALA A 154 -27.92 -10.46 8.02
CA ALA A 154 -27.33 -11.62 8.66
C ALA A 154 -28.31 -12.14 9.73
N ALA A 155 -28.76 -13.38 9.58
CA ALA A 155 -29.74 -13.98 10.48
C ALA A 155 -29.12 -14.42 11.81
N GLY A 156 -27.87 -14.90 11.77
CA GLY A 156 -27.15 -15.42 12.93
C GLY A 156 -25.91 -14.61 13.32
N GLU A 157 -25.36 -14.91 14.49
CA GLU A 157 -24.11 -14.31 14.96
C GLU A 157 -22.93 -14.68 14.06
N ASP A 158 -22.82 -15.95 13.65
CA ASP A 158 -21.74 -16.42 12.78
C ASP A 158 -21.77 -15.72 11.41
N GLU A 159 -22.97 -15.52 10.84
CA GLU A 159 -23.13 -14.76 9.61
C GLU A 159 -22.71 -13.30 9.79
N ARG A 160 -23.05 -12.67 10.93
CA ARG A 160 -22.61 -11.29 11.23
C ARG A 160 -21.09 -11.21 11.37
N GLN A 161 -20.46 -12.18 12.01
CA GLN A 161 -19.02 -12.24 12.16
C GLN A 161 -18.32 -12.43 10.80
N LEU A 162 -18.84 -13.32 9.96
CA LEU A 162 -18.33 -13.54 8.62
C LEU A 162 -18.51 -12.29 7.73
N VAL A 163 -19.66 -11.62 7.81
CA VAL A 163 -19.90 -10.33 7.14
C VAL A 163 -18.89 -9.27 7.57
N LYS A 164 -18.72 -9.09 8.89
CA LYS A 164 -17.77 -8.12 9.45
C LYS A 164 -16.34 -8.42 9.03
N PHE A 165 -15.94 -9.69 9.08
CA PHE A 165 -14.62 -10.13 8.62
C PHE A 165 -14.43 -9.79 7.14
N ALA A 166 -15.43 -10.07 6.31
CA ALA A 166 -15.29 -9.86 4.88
C ALA A 166 -15.23 -8.39 4.49
N MET A 167 -16.08 -7.56 5.10
CA MET A 167 -16.05 -6.12 4.90
C MET A 167 -14.68 -5.55 5.30
N ARG A 168 -14.14 -5.96 6.45
CA ARG A 168 -12.82 -5.52 6.91
C ARG A 168 -11.70 -5.98 5.97
N SER A 169 -11.65 -7.27 5.63
CA SER A 169 -10.63 -7.80 4.73
C SER A 169 -10.73 -7.24 3.32
N PHE A 170 -11.93 -6.86 2.84
CA PHE A 170 -12.11 -6.24 1.54
C PHE A 170 -11.43 -4.88 1.47
N VAL A 171 -11.50 -4.05 2.51
CA VAL A 171 -10.94 -2.68 2.47
C VAL A 171 -9.44 -2.64 2.76
N CYS A 172 -8.89 -3.65 3.44
CA CYS A 172 -7.46 -3.74 3.75
C CYS A 172 -6.55 -3.80 2.50
N TRP A 173 -5.27 -3.46 2.70
CA TRP A 173 -4.23 -3.67 1.68
C TRP A 173 -4.12 -5.14 1.29
N PRO A 174 -3.75 -5.48 0.03
CA PRO A 174 -3.72 -6.87 -0.43
C PRO A 174 -2.90 -7.82 0.45
N ALA A 175 -1.72 -7.37 0.92
CA ALA A 175 -0.87 -8.15 1.82
C ALA A 175 -1.51 -8.37 3.19
N GLU A 176 -2.16 -7.33 3.74
CA GLU A 176 -2.88 -7.43 5.01
C GLU A 176 -4.13 -8.31 4.90
N ALA A 177 -4.92 -8.13 3.84
CA ALA A 177 -6.07 -8.97 3.53
C ALA A 177 -5.68 -10.44 3.38
N ALA A 178 -4.54 -10.74 2.73
CA ALA A 178 -4.00 -12.09 2.66
C ALA A 178 -3.68 -12.66 4.05
N ARG A 179 -2.99 -11.90 4.92
CA ARG A 179 -2.71 -12.31 6.31
C ARG A 179 -3.97 -12.53 7.11
N MET A 180 -4.95 -11.62 7.01
CA MET A 180 -6.25 -11.76 7.66
C MET A 180 -6.97 -13.03 7.23
N ARG A 181 -7.00 -13.31 5.93
CA ARG A 181 -7.62 -14.52 5.38
C ARG A 181 -6.91 -15.79 5.84
N GLN A 182 -5.59 -15.80 5.85
CA GLN A 182 -4.82 -16.94 6.39
C GLN A 182 -5.13 -17.17 7.88
N ALA A 183 -5.11 -16.11 8.69
CA ALA A 183 -5.46 -16.19 10.11
C ALA A 183 -6.89 -16.71 10.32
N PHE A 184 -7.85 -16.19 9.55
CA PHE A 184 -9.23 -16.63 9.59
C PHE A 184 -9.35 -18.10 9.17
N SER A 185 -8.79 -18.50 8.02
CA SER A 185 -8.82 -19.89 7.55
C SER A 185 -8.24 -20.89 8.56
N ARG A 186 -7.18 -20.52 9.29
CA ARG A 186 -6.62 -21.36 10.36
C ARG A 186 -7.62 -21.54 11.51
N SER A 187 -8.41 -20.51 11.84
CA SER A 187 -9.50 -20.64 12.81
C SER A 187 -10.71 -21.42 12.28
N LEU A 188 -10.89 -21.52 10.95
CA LEU A 188 -12.00 -22.27 10.33
C LEU A 188 -11.70 -23.74 10.03
N ASN A 189 -10.43 -24.11 9.83
CA ASN A 189 -10.01 -25.42 9.31
C ASN A 189 -10.43 -26.63 10.18
N GLU A 190 -11.02 -26.38 11.35
CA GLU A 190 -11.54 -27.42 12.24
C GLU A 190 -13.07 -27.58 12.17
N ASP A 191 -13.80 -26.74 11.43
CA ASP A 191 -15.26 -26.68 11.56
C ASP A 191 -16.03 -26.56 10.23
N ARG A 192 -16.66 -27.67 9.80
CA ARG A 192 -17.59 -27.73 8.65
C ARG A 192 -18.73 -26.71 8.77
N HIS A 193 -19.02 -26.23 9.97
CA HIS A 193 -20.00 -25.18 10.24
C HIS A 193 -19.75 -23.91 9.42
N TRP A 194 -18.51 -23.42 9.34
CA TRP A 194 -18.22 -22.15 8.65
C TRP A 194 -18.42 -22.21 7.14
N ASN A 195 -18.17 -23.36 6.52
CA ASN A 195 -18.48 -23.58 5.09
C ASN A 195 -19.99 -23.52 4.84
N ASN A 196 -20.80 -24.07 5.76
CA ASN A 196 -22.26 -23.97 5.67
C ASN A 196 -22.76 -22.54 5.88
N VAL A 197 -22.16 -21.80 6.81
CA VAL A 197 -22.46 -20.37 7.04
C VAL A 197 -22.13 -19.55 5.79
N ALA A 198 -20.93 -19.71 5.23
CA ALA A 198 -20.51 -19.00 4.02
C ALA A 198 -21.41 -19.33 2.82
N ARG A 199 -21.77 -20.61 2.63
CA ARG A 199 -22.70 -21.03 1.57
C ARG A 199 -24.07 -20.38 1.74
N ARG A 200 -24.72 -20.51 2.90
CA ARG A 200 -26.04 -19.91 3.16
C ARG A 200 -26.03 -18.39 2.97
N LEU A 201 -24.98 -17.74 3.45
CA LEU A 201 -24.81 -16.29 3.30
C LEU A 201 -24.66 -15.90 1.82
N SER A 202 -23.90 -16.66 1.04
CA SER A 202 -23.71 -16.42 -0.40
C SER A 202 -24.98 -16.61 -1.22
N GLU A 203 -25.82 -17.59 -0.87
CA GLU A 203 -27.12 -17.86 -1.49
C GLU A 203 -28.10 -16.71 -1.22
N ARG A 204 -28.13 -16.20 0.02
CA ARG A 204 -29.03 -15.10 0.41
C ARG A 204 -28.55 -13.73 -0.04
N VAL A 205 -27.24 -13.51 -0.05
CA VAL A 205 -26.63 -12.20 -0.36
C VAL A 205 -25.53 -12.37 -1.41
N PRO A 206 -25.85 -12.50 -2.71
CA PRO A 206 -24.85 -12.75 -3.75
C PRO A 206 -23.76 -11.66 -3.86
N GLN A 207 -24.09 -10.42 -3.46
CA GLN A 207 -23.12 -9.32 -3.41
C GLN A 207 -21.99 -9.57 -2.38
N PHE A 208 -22.26 -10.36 -1.34
CA PHE A 208 -21.25 -10.78 -0.37
C PHE A 208 -20.19 -11.70 -1.01
N ALA A 209 -20.64 -12.64 -1.85
CA ALA A 209 -19.75 -13.56 -2.57
C ALA A 209 -18.73 -12.82 -3.45
N ALA A 210 -19.11 -11.66 -3.99
CA ALA A 210 -18.22 -10.82 -4.79
C ALA A 210 -17.14 -10.10 -3.97
N LEU A 211 -17.35 -9.90 -2.66
CA LEU A 211 -16.37 -9.22 -1.80
C LEU A 211 -15.16 -10.09 -1.51
N ILE A 212 -15.39 -11.37 -1.22
CA ILE A 212 -14.32 -12.32 -0.91
C ILE A 212 -14.63 -13.69 -1.53
N PRO A 213 -14.37 -13.85 -2.84
CA PRO A 213 -14.61 -15.12 -3.52
C PRO A 213 -13.80 -16.27 -2.92
N GLU A 214 -12.67 -15.99 -2.27
CA GLU A 214 -11.77 -17.01 -1.73
C GLU A 214 -12.24 -17.62 -0.40
N LEU A 215 -13.23 -17.02 0.28
CA LEU A 215 -13.83 -17.59 1.50
C LEU A 215 -15.02 -18.48 1.23
N LEU A 216 -15.53 -18.46 0.00
CA LEU A 216 -16.53 -19.41 -0.39
C LEU A 216 -15.83 -20.77 -0.48
N PRO A 217 -16.43 -21.86 0.05
CA PRO A 217 -15.94 -23.19 -0.27
C PRO A 217 -15.78 -23.24 -1.79
N VAL A 218 -14.74 -23.92 -2.30
CA VAL A 218 -14.58 -24.11 -3.75
C VAL A 218 -15.83 -24.82 -4.22
N ILE A 219 -16.82 -24.03 -4.62
CA ILE A 219 -18.07 -24.55 -5.09
C ILE A 219 -17.68 -25.07 -6.45
N GLU A 220 -17.79 -26.38 -6.63
CA GLU A 220 -17.59 -27.03 -7.93
C GLU A 220 -18.26 -26.15 -8.99
N TRP A 221 -17.52 -25.91 -10.08
CA TRP A 221 -17.76 -24.86 -11.10
C TRP A 221 -19.23 -24.71 -11.52
N ASP A 222 -19.98 -25.80 -11.45
CA ASP A 222 -21.40 -25.94 -11.75
C ASP A 222 -22.30 -24.94 -10.99
N VAL A 223 -21.98 -24.60 -9.73
CA VAL A 223 -22.80 -23.67 -8.94
C VAL A 223 -22.48 -22.20 -9.28
N TRP A 224 -21.22 -21.89 -9.61
CA TRP A 224 -20.85 -20.55 -10.07
C TRP A 224 -21.50 -20.23 -11.41
N ASP A 225 -21.64 -21.21 -12.29
CA ASP A 225 -22.39 -21.05 -13.53
C ASP A 225 -23.89 -20.82 -13.27
N ALA A 226 -24.47 -21.45 -12.26
CA ALA A 226 -25.86 -21.19 -11.86
C ALA A 226 -26.04 -19.77 -11.27
N VAL A 227 -25.12 -19.30 -10.42
CA VAL A 227 -25.15 -17.94 -9.85
C VAL A 227 -24.90 -16.90 -10.95
N ARG A 228 -23.95 -17.13 -11.86
CA ARG A 228 -23.66 -16.23 -13.00
C ARG A 228 -24.85 -16.15 -13.95
N LYS A 229 -25.51 -17.28 -14.25
CA LYS A 229 -26.75 -17.33 -15.05
C LYS A 229 -27.90 -16.61 -14.35
N SER A 230 -28.07 -16.80 -13.04
CA SER A 230 -29.08 -16.08 -12.25
C SER A 230 -28.81 -14.58 -12.15
N ALA A 231 -27.56 -14.15 -12.00
CA ALA A 231 -27.18 -12.74 -12.01
C ALA A 231 -27.38 -12.10 -13.39
N ALA A 232 -27.11 -12.83 -14.48
CA ALA A 232 -27.39 -12.38 -15.86
C ALA A 232 -28.90 -12.28 -16.14
N ASN A 233 -29.70 -13.14 -15.51
CA ASN A 233 -31.16 -13.16 -15.67
C ASN A 233 -31.90 -12.22 -14.70
N ASN A 234 -31.21 -11.61 -13.73
CA ASN A 234 -31.82 -10.67 -12.80
C ASN A 234 -31.69 -9.23 -13.34
N PRO A 235 -32.78 -8.60 -13.83
CA PRO A 235 -32.73 -7.30 -14.50
C PRO A 235 -32.26 -6.14 -13.61
N SER A 236 -32.19 -6.34 -12.28
CA SER A 236 -31.64 -5.37 -11.33
C SER A 236 -30.11 -5.38 -11.26
N PHE A 237 -29.45 -6.43 -11.76
CA PHE A 237 -27.99 -6.52 -11.82
C PHE A 237 -27.53 -6.27 -13.27
N ARG A 238 -27.51 -5.01 -13.69
CA ARG A 238 -26.95 -4.62 -14.99
C ARG A 238 -25.44 -4.37 -14.85
N PRO A 239 -24.56 -5.26 -15.35
CA PRO A 239 -23.12 -4.99 -15.42
C PRO A 239 -22.78 -3.77 -16.28
N SER A 240 -23.74 -3.24 -17.07
CA SER A 240 -23.59 -1.98 -17.81
C SER A 240 -23.42 -0.74 -16.92
N GLN A 241 -23.71 -0.80 -15.61
CA GLN A 241 -23.45 0.32 -14.70
C GLN A 241 -22.01 0.40 -14.20
N PHE A 242 -21.20 -0.65 -14.38
CA PHE A 242 -19.79 -0.64 -13.98
C PHE A 242 -18.85 -0.09 -15.05
N PHE A 243 -19.32 0.01 -16.30
CA PHE A 243 -18.57 0.54 -17.43
C PHE A 243 -19.55 1.19 -18.41
N GLU A 244 -20.09 2.36 -18.07
CA GLU A 244 -20.52 3.31 -19.10
C GLU A 244 -19.25 3.86 -19.78
N LEU A 245 -18.54 2.98 -20.48
CA LEU A 245 -17.56 3.39 -21.45
C LEU A 245 -18.35 4.15 -22.52
N PRO A 246 -17.99 5.41 -22.82
CA PRO A 246 -18.63 6.16 -23.87
C PRO A 246 -18.71 5.34 -25.17
N PRO A 247 -19.74 5.51 -26.02
CA PRO A 247 -19.90 4.72 -27.25
C PRO A 247 -18.67 4.73 -28.17
N TRP A 248 -17.78 5.71 -28.04
CA TRP A 248 -16.52 5.79 -28.78
C TRP A 248 -15.42 4.82 -28.31
N TRP A 249 -15.52 4.20 -27.12
CA TRP A 249 -14.54 3.20 -26.68
C TRP A 249 -14.55 1.92 -27.52
N GLY A 250 -15.72 1.52 -28.04
CA GLY A 250 -15.80 0.43 -29.01
C GLY A 250 -14.98 0.71 -30.27
N VAL A 251 -14.93 1.99 -30.68
CA VAL A 251 -14.09 2.44 -31.81
C VAL A 251 -12.61 2.36 -31.46
N LEU A 252 -12.20 2.78 -30.25
CA LEU A 252 -10.80 2.67 -29.83
C LEU A 252 -10.31 1.22 -29.72
N ILE A 253 -11.14 0.31 -29.22
CA ILE A 253 -10.78 -1.11 -29.13
C ILE A 253 -10.64 -1.70 -30.55
N ALA A 254 -11.55 -1.36 -31.46
CA ALA A 254 -11.46 -1.79 -32.86
C ALA A 254 -10.21 -1.23 -33.56
N VAL A 255 -9.91 0.06 -33.38
CA VAL A 255 -8.71 0.71 -33.93
C VAL A 255 -7.44 0.10 -33.32
N GLY A 256 -7.40 -0.15 -32.02
CA GLY A 256 -6.28 -0.78 -31.34
C GLY A 256 -6.03 -2.20 -31.82
N ALA A 257 -7.09 -3.00 -32.04
CA ALA A 257 -6.98 -4.35 -32.58
C ALA A 257 -6.44 -4.35 -34.02
N VAL A 258 -6.89 -3.41 -34.87
CA VAL A 258 -6.39 -3.26 -36.24
C VAL A 258 -4.93 -2.78 -36.25
N ALA A 259 -4.57 -1.80 -35.41
CA ALA A 259 -3.19 -1.32 -35.30
C ALA A 259 -2.24 -2.41 -34.79
N PHE A 260 -2.68 -3.22 -33.84
CA PHE A 260 -1.91 -4.35 -33.32
C PHE A 260 -1.73 -5.46 -34.37
N ALA A 261 -2.79 -5.77 -35.13
CA ALA A 261 -2.69 -6.68 -36.28
C ALA A 261 -1.71 -6.15 -37.34
N PHE A 262 -1.73 -4.85 -37.62
CA PHE A 262 -0.78 -4.21 -38.55
C PHE A 262 0.66 -4.25 -38.03
N LEU A 263 0.85 -4.07 -36.71
CA LEU A 263 2.17 -4.14 -36.08
C LEU A 263 2.77 -5.55 -36.12
N ILE A 264 1.93 -6.59 -36.05
CA ILE A 264 2.34 -8.00 -36.13
C ILE A 264 2.54 -8.43 -37.59
N SER A 265 1.78 -7.88 -38.54
CA SER A 265 1.95 -8.15 -39.98
C SER A 265 3.06 -7.35 -40.65
N ALA A 266 3.62 -6.34 -39.99
CA ALA A 266 4.86 -5.71 -40.43
C ALA A 266 6.01 -6.67 -40.14
N GLU A 267 6.31 -7.56 -41.09
CA GLU A 267 7.48 -8.42 -41.06
C GLU A 267 8.75 -7.57 -40.83
N PRO A 268 9.54 -7.82 -39.77
CA PRO A 268 10.86 -7.25 -39.67
C PRO A 268 11.75 -7.88 -40.74
N ASP A 269 12.37 -7.02 -41.54
CA ASP A 269 13.37 -7.31 -42.56
C ASP A 269 14.33 -8.43 -42.09
N PRO A 270 14.45 -9.58 -42.81
CA PRO A 270 15.18 -10.76 -42.33
C PRO A 270 16.71 -10.61 -42.27
N GLY A 271 17.24 -9.38 -42.27
CA GLY A 271 18.67 -9.09 -42.44
C GLY A 271 19.55 -9.05 -41.17
N PHE A 272 19.02 -9.23 -39.96
CA PHE A 272 19.81 -9.01 -38.74
C PHE A 272 19.63 -10.09 -37.66
N TRP A 273 20.25 -11.25 -37.87
CA TRP A 273 20.57 -12.18 -36.78
C TRP A 273 22.06 -12.51 -36.77
N ILE A 274 22.79 -11.81 -35.88
CA ILE A 274 24.12 -12.20 -35.45
C ILE A 274 23.99 -13.48 -34.61
N GLN A 275 24.78 -14.49 -34.99
CA GLN A 275 24.91 -15.78 -34.31
C GLN A 275 25.29 -15.62 -32.83
N GLY A 276 24.35 -15.91 -31.93
CA GLY A 276 24.61 -16.19 -30.53
C GLY A 276 24.20 -17.63 -30.20
N ARG A 277 25.16 -18.57 -30.23
CA ARG A 277 24.99 -19.94 -29.72
C ARG A 277 24.63 -19.87 -28.22
N PHE A 278 23.40 -20.19 -27.86
CA PHE A 278 23.07 -20.65 -26.51
C PHE A 278 22.82 -22.16 -26.51
N SER A 279 23.76 -22.87 -25.90
CA SER A 279 23.71 -24.30 -25.64
C SER A 279 22.60 -24.59 -24.63
N GLN A 280 21.70 -25.50 -25.00
CA GLN A 280 20.70 -26.06 -24.08
C GLN A 280 21.41 -26.83 -22.96
N ARG A 281 21.44 -26.24 -21.76
CA ARG A 281 21.59 -27.00 -20.51
C ARG A 281 20.21 -27.28 -19.93
N LYS A 282 19.83 -28.55 -19.91
CA LYS A 282 18.78 -29.09 -19.04
C LYS A 282 19.18 -28.83 -17.59
N SER A 283 18.34 -28.15 -16.80
CA SER A 283 18.42 -28.16 -15.34
C SER A 283 17.33 -29.08 -14.77
N PRO A 284 17.70 -30.10 -13.98
CA PRO A 284 16.81 -30.77 -13.07
C PRO A 284 16.96 -30.12 -11.68
N THR A 285 15.87 -29.65 -11.07
CA THR A 285 15.67 -29.63 -9.59
C THR A 285 14.42 -28.83 -9.26
N GLY A 286 13.50 -29.47 -8.54
CA GLY A 286 12.49 -28.77 -7.76
C GLY A 286 13.13 -28.06 -6.57
N TYR A 287 12.64 -26.86 -6.27
CA TYR A 287 12.97 -26.13 -5.05
C TYR A 287 11.69 -25.62 -4.39
N SER A 288 11.61 -25.89 -3.09
CA SER A 288 10.57 -25.46 -2.15
C SER A 288 10.79 -23.98 -1.76
N ILE A 289 9.71 -23.29 -1.41
CA ILE A 289 9.63 -21.84 -1.13
C ILE A 289 10.26 -21.43 0.23
N GLU A 290 11.05 -22.30 0.87
CA GLU A 290 11.64 -22.02 2.20
C GLU A 290 13.09 -21.47 2.18
N ASP A 291 13.74 -21.33 1.02
CA ASP A 291 15.17 -20.96 0.93
C ASP A 291 15.45 -19.52 0.43
N PHE A 292 14.60 -18.54 0.76
CA PHE A 292 14.92 -17.12 0.56
C PHE A 292 15.45 -16.47 1.87
N THR A 293 16.60 -16.96 2.34
CA THR A 293 17.54 -16.11 3.09
C THR A 293 18.85 -16.17 2.34
N THR A 294 19.31 -15.02 1.85
CA THR A 294 20.57 -14.96 1.12
C THR A 294 21.70 -15.44 2.03
N GLU A 295 22.71 -16.11 1.47
CA GLU A 295 23.88 -16.59 2.23
C GLU A 295 24.56 -15.44 3.00
N TYR A 296 24.43 -14.22 2.49
CA TYR A 296 24.81 -12.96 3.12
C TYR A 296 24.08 -12.68 4.44
N ASP A 297 22.76 -12.92 4.52
CA ASP A 297 21.97 -12.74 5.75
C ASP A 297 22.32 -13.79 6.81
N ARG A 298 22.62 -15.03 6.40
CA ARG A 298 23.04 -16.08 7.34
C ARG A 298 24.39 -15.75 7.96
N GLU A 299 25.30 -15.16 7.20
CA GLU A 299 26.62 -14.74 7.69
C GLU A 299 26.53 -13.53 8.63
N GLN A 300 25.67 -12.56 8.34
CA GLN A 300 25.36 -11.42 9.23
C GLN A 300 24.75 -11.88 10.57
N ILE A 301 23.76 -12.77 10.52
CA ILE A 301 23.15 -13.35 11.73
C ILE A 301 24.18 -14.16 12.54
N ARG A 302 25.12 -14.83 11.88
CA ARG A 302 26.21 -15.56 12.56
C ARG A 302 27.21 -14.62 13.23
N LYS A 303 27.57 -13.50 12.60
CA LYS A 303 28.44 -12.47 13.19
C LYS A 303 27.80 -11.80 14.41
N LEU A 304 26.49 -11.55 14.37
CA LEU A 304 25.74 -10.98 15.50
C LEU A 304 25.59 -11.94 16.69
N ASN A 305 25.54 -13.25 16.43
CA ASN A 305 25.38 -14.28 17.48
C ASN A 305 26.70 -14.86 18.00
N THR A 306 27.85 -14.45 17.46
CA THR A 306 29.16 -14.93 17.94
C THR A 306 29.48 -14.32 19.32
N PRO A 307 29.74 -15.13 20.36
CA PRO A 307 30.09 -14.62 21.69
C PRO A 307 31.34 -13.74 21.64
N GLY A 308 31.26 -12.52 22.17
CA GLY A 308 32.37 -11.55 22.16
C GLY A 308 32.47 -10.67 20.90
N SER A 309 31.50 -10.77 19.97
CA SER A 309 31.39 -9.81 18.86
C SER A 309 31.03 -8.41 19.39
N PRO A 310 31.80 -7.35 19.07
CA PRO A 310 31.49 -5.99 19.51
C PRO A 310 30.13 -5.50 19.00
N GLU A 311 29.70 -5.95 17.82
CA GLU A 311 28.38 -5.65 17.24
C GLU A 311 27.25 -6.36 18.00
N GLY A 312 27.47 -7.62 18.39
CA GLY A 312 26.54 -8.38 19.23
C GLY A 312 26.42 -7.83 20.66
N GLU A 313 27.51 -7.32 21.24
CA GLU A 313 27.49 -6.66 22.55
C GLU A 313 26.78 -5.30 22.52
N ALA A 314 26.96 -4.51 21.46
CA ALA A 314 26.25 -3.24 21.28
C ALA A 314 24.73 -3.45 21.21
N LEU A 315 24.27 -4.44 20.42
CA LEU A 315 22.86 -4.81 20.33
C LEU A 315 22.29 -5.33 21.65
N ARG A 316 23.04 -6.14 22.41
CA ARG A 316 22.62 -6.59 23.75
C ARG A 316 22.52 -5.46 24.74
N LYS A 317 23.42 -4.46 24.69
CA LYS A 317 23.33 -3.26 25.54
C LYS A 317 22.08 -2.42 25.21
N ILE A 318 21.67 -2.34 23.95
CA ILE A 318 20.44 -1.65 23.54
C ILE A 318 19.19 -2.38 24.05
N ILE A 319 19.18 -3.72 23.92
CA ILE A 319 18.04 -4.57 24.33
C ILE A 319 17.92 -4.68 25.86
N HIS A 320 19.03 -4.75 26.59
CA HIS A 320 19.01 -4.86 28.05
C HIS A 320 19.10 -3.51 28.79
N GLY A 321 19.50 -2.42 28.10
CA GLY A 321 19.52 -1.07 28.66
C GLY A 321 18.13 -0.41 28.79
N THR A 322 17.07 -1.07 28.32
CA THR A 322 15.69 -0.53 28.36
C THR A 322 14.87 -0.98 29.58
N GLN A 323 15.47 -1.62 30.59
CA GLN A 323 14.75 -1.96 31.83
C GLN A 323 15.51 -1.54 33.09
N THR A 324 15.18 -0.36 33.61
CA THR A 324 14.88 -0.13 35.05
C THR A 324 14.30 1.29 35.21
N ILE A 325 12.96 1.41 35.14
CA ILE A 325 12.26 2.52 35.80
C ILE A 325 11.98 2.04 37.24
N PRO A 326 12.47 2.72 38.28
CA PRO A 326 12.29 2.27 39.66
C PRO A 326 10.81 2.29 40.06
N ALA A 327 10.31 1.13 40.47
CA ALA A 327 8.93 0.86 40.88
C ALA A 327 8.60 1.38 42.29
N GLU A 328 8.97 2.62 42.62
CA GLU A 328 8.80 3.15 44.00
C GLU A 328 7.92 4.41 44.12
N LYS A 329 7.36 4.94 43.01
CA LYS A 329 6.52 6.16 43.07
C LYS A 329 5.01 6.01 42.86
N ASN A 330 4.50 4.84 42.49
CA ASN A 330 3.06 4.69 42.17
C ASN A 330 2.17 4.18 43.32
N ALA A 331 2.71 3.96 44.52
CA ALA A 331 1.89 3.51 45.67
C ALA A 331 1.22 4.65 46.46
N LYS A 332 1.59 5.93 46.23
CA LYS A 332 1.02 7.06 46.98
C LYS A 332 -0.10 7.84 46.26
N GLU A 333 -0.26 7.72 44.95
CA GLU A 333 -1.33 8.46 44.22
C GLU A 333 -2.63 7.67 44.03
N SER A 334 -2.63 6.35 44.22
CA SER A 334 -3.85 5.52 44.06
C SER A 334 -4.87 5.68 45.21
N LYS A 335 -4.51 6.31 46.34
CA LYS A 335 -5.43 6.56 47.47
C LYS A 335 -6.16 7.92 47.42
N ALA A 336 -5.77 8.84 46.55
CA ALA A 336 -6.36 10.19 46.53
C ALA A 336 -7.59 10.34 45.62
N ASN A 337 -7.89 9.36 44.75
CA ASN A 337 -8.91 9.54 43.70
C ASN A 337 -10.16 8.66 43.85
N ARG A 338 -10.47 8.18 45.07
CA ARG A 338 -11.61 7.29 45.34
C ARG A 338 -12.86 7.98 45.93
N SER A 339 -12.91 9.31 45.94
CA SER A 339 -13.99 10.10 46.57
C SER A 339 -14.70 11.04 45.60
N ARG A 340 -15.21 10.52 44.47
CA ARG A 340 -16.28 11.17 43.70
C ARG A 340 -17.24 10.13 43.13
N ILE A 341 -18.17 9.69 43.98
CA ILE A 341 -19.40 9.01 43.55
C ILE A 341 -20.46 10.12 43.44
N PRO A 342 -20.99 10.44 42.23
CA PRO A 342 -22.13 11.33 42.13
C PRO A 342 -23.40 10.65 42.66
N ALA A 343 -24.17 11.43 43.42
CA ALA A 343 -25.40 11.01 44.09
C ALA A 343 -26.48 10.52 43.10
N LYS A 344 -27.29 9.56 43.56
CA LYS A 344 -28.49 9.03 42.88
C LYS A 344 -29.45 10.18 42.50
N PRO A 345 -30.06 10.15 41.30
CA PRO A 345 -31.14 11.07 40.95
C PRO A 345 -32.41 10.78 41.73
N THR A 346 -33.00 11.83 42.29
CA THR A 346 -34.29 11.88 42.98
C THR A 346 -35.44 11.64 41.98
N PRO A 347 -36.44 10.80 42.30
CA PRO A 347 -37.61 10.62 41.43
C PRO A 347 -38.51 11.86 41.46
N LEU A 348 -38.86 12.35 40.27
CA LEU A 348 -39.81 13.43 40.05
C LEU A 348 -41.21 12.97 40.51
N ARG A 349 -41.78 13.74 41.43
CA ARG A 349 -43.15 13.62 41.91
C ARG A 349 -44.08 14.17 40.84
N SER A 350 -45.02 13.35 40.39
CA SER A 350 -46.18 13.77 39.59
C SER A 350 -46.99 14.81 40.37
N LEU A 351 -47.32 15.92 39.71
CA LEU A 351 -48.37 16.83 40.15
C LEU A 351 -49.58 16.59 39.26
N ASP A 352 -50.69 16.27 39.92
CA ASP A 352 -52.07 16.31 39.40
C ASP A 352 -52.53 17.77 39.22
#